data_AF-A0A9N9DEZ0-F1
#
_entry.id   AF-A0A9N9DEZ0-F1
#
_cell.length_a   1.000
_cell.length_b   1.000
_cell.length_c   1.000
_cell.angle_alpha   90.00
_cell.angle_beta   90.00
_cell.angle_gamma   90.00
#
_symmetry.space_group_name_H-M   'P 1'
#
loop_
_entity.id
_entity.type
_entity.pdbx_description
1 polymer ?
#
loop_
_entity_poly.entity_id
_entity_poly.type
_entity_poly.pdbx_seq_one_letter_code
_entity_poly.pdbx_strand_id
1 'polypeptide(L)'
;MSRSLDHASHKLSKPIRIDPDEELQIVLSMLYYQPTGYHSNPRKLYNAIRDKGYNFPYKKVREWLHNQNEWQKYAPSPKDTPR
;
A
#
# COMPACT_ATOMS: atom_id res chain seq x y z
N MET A 1 22.42 9.42 50.00
CA MET A 1 21.11 9.66 49.36
C MET A 1 21.15 9.05 47.96
N SER A 2 20.71 7.80 47.80
CA SER A 2 20.74 7.10 46.50
C SER A 2 19.44 7.40 45.76
N ARG A 3 19.53 8.14 44.64
CA ARG A 3 18.40 8.45 43.77
C ARG A 3 18.14 7.22 42.88
N SER A 4 16.99 6.59 43.08
CA SER A 4 16.51 5.48 42.26
C SER A 4 16.30 6.01 40.83
N LEU A 5 16.95 5.39 39.83
CA LEU A 5 16.66 5.65 38.43
C LEU A 5 15.34 4.99 38.09
N ASP A 6 14.27 5.79 38.13
CA ASP A 6 12.96 5.42 37.63
C ASP A 6 13.09 5.13 36.13
N HIS A 7 13.25 3.85 35.79
CA HIS A 7 13.11 3.37 34.42
C HIS A 7 11.66 3.60 34.00
N ALA A 8 11.40 4.76 33.40
CA ALA A 8 10.21 5.02 32.62
C ALA A 8 10.17 3.99 31.48
N SER A 9 9.47 2.89 31.75
CA SER A 9 9.09 1.90 30.76
C SER A 9 8.27 2.62 29.71
N HIS A 10 8.94 3.02 28.63
CA HIS A 10 8.30 3.51 27.42
C HIS A 10 7.32 2.41 27.00
N LYS A 11 6.03 2.68 27.23
CA LYS A 11 4.94 1.85 26.75
C LYS A 11 5.12 1.75 25.24
N LEU A 12 5.70 0.64 24.77
CA LEU A 12 5.70 0.30 23.35
C LEU A 12 4.25 0.40 22.90
N SER A 13 3.99 1.36 22.01
CA SER A 13 2.69 1.56 21.37
C SER A 13 2.16 0.21 20.91
N LYS A 14 0.89 -0.08 21.23
CA LYS A 14 0.21 -1.31 20.82
C LYS A 14 0.52 -1.56 19.32
N PRO A 15 0.94 -2.77 18.91
CA PRO A 15 1.19 -3.03 17.51
C PRO A 15 -0.09 -2.75 16.73
N ILE A 16 0.01 -1.86 15.74
CA ILE A 16 -1.12 -1.49 14.88
C ILE A 16 -1.52 -2.76 14.14
N ARG A 17 -2.67 -3.34 14.51
CA ARG A 17 -3.29 -4.43 13.78
C ARG A 17 -4.01 -3.81 12.58
N ILE A 18 -3.36 -3.82 11.44
CA ILE A 18 -3.98 -3.46 10.16
C ILE A 18 -4.83 -4.65 9.72
N ASP A 19 -6.05 -4.39 9.22
CA ASP A 19 -6.87 -5.43 8.61
C ASP A 19 -6.17 -5.97 7.34
N PRO A 20 -6.18 -7.29 7.07
CA PRO A 20 -5.50 -7.85 5.91
C PRO A 20 -5.98 -7.28 4.56
N ASP A 21 -7.22 -6.83 4.43
CA ASP A 21 -7.68 -6.17 3.19
C ASP A 21 -7.14 -4.73 3.10
N GLU A 22 -7.07 -4.02 4.23
CA GLU A 22 -6.47 -2.68 4.30
C GLU A 22 -4.95 -2.72 4.03
N GLU A 23 -4.24 -3.72 4.53
CA GLU A 23 -2.83 -3.96 4.24
C GLU A 23 -2.61 -4.16 2.74
N LEU A 24 -3.47 -4.96 2.09
CA LEU A 24 -3.44 -5.19 0.65
C LEU A 24 -3.64 -3.88 -0.14
N GLN A 25 -4.61 -3.04 0.25
CA GLN A 25 -4.86 -1.75 -0.40
C GLN A 25 -3.65 -0.82 -0.30
N ILE A 26 -3.04 -0.73 0.88
CA ILE A 26 -1.88 0.14 1.14
C ILE A 26 -0.68 -0.32 0.30
N VAL A 27 -0.34 -1.61 0.36
CA VAL A 27 0.82 -2.15 -0.37
C VAL A 27 0.64 -2.01 -1.87
N LEU A 28 -0.56 -2.32 -2.39
CA LEU A 28 -0.86 -2.16 -3.82
C LEU A 28 -0.73 -0.71 -4.27
N SER A 29 -1.28 0.23 -3.49
CA SER A 29 -1.17 1.66 -3.79
C SER A 29 0.27 2.14 -3.78
N MET A 30 1.05 1.74 -2.78
CA MET A 30 2.47 2.10 -2.68
C MET A 30 3.29 1.63 -3.89
N LEU A 31 3.04 0.40 -4.36
CA LEU A 31 3.76 -0.17 -5.50
C LEU A 31 3.26 0.37 -6.84
N TYR A 32 1.96 0.66 -6.95
CA TYR A 32 1.35 1.08 -8.20
C TYR A 32 1.64 2.55 -8.54
N TYR A 33 1.65 3.44 -7.54
CA TYR A 33 1.94 4.86 -7.70
C TYR A 33 3.43 5.20 -7.58
N GLN A 34 4.31 4.20 -7.51
CA GLN A 34 5.75 4.42 -7.41
C GLN A 34 6.34 4.95 -8.73
N PRO A 35 7.21 5.99 -8.68
CA PRO A 35 7.81 6.60 -9.88
C PRO A 35 8.78 5.68 -10.63
N THR A 36 9.21 4.58 -10.02
CA THR A 36 10.06 3.54 -10.64
C THR A 36 9.36 2.75 -11.75
N GLY A 37 8.06 2.96 -11.95
CA GLY A 37 7.35 2.48 -13.12
C GLY A 37 5.95 2.00 -12.76
N TYR A 38 4.96 2.68 -13.34
CA TYR A 38 3.56 2.29 -13.25
C TYR A 38 3.35 0.84 -13.72
N HIS A 39 2.95 -0.03 -12.79
CA HIS A 39 2.72 -1.45 -13.07
C HIS A 39 1.32 -1.68 -13.65
N SER A 40 1.12 -1.33 -14.92
CA SER A 40 -0.13 -1.60 -15.66
C SER A 40 -0.40 -3.09 -15.91
N ASN A 41 0.57 -3.97 -15.68
CA ASN A 41 0.43 -5.41 -15.84
C ASN A 41 0.30 -6.09 -14.48
N PRO A 42 -0.78 -6.86 -14.23
CA PRO A 42 -1.03 -7.52 -12.95
C PRO A 42 0.09 -8.48 -12.56
N ARG A 43 0.76 -9.10 -13.54
CA ARG A 43 1.89 -10.01 -13.29
C ARG A 43 3.13 -9.27 -12.81
N LYS A 44 3.40 -8.07 -13.33
CA LYS A 44 4.51 -7.22 -12.86
C LYS A 44 4.25 -6.74 -11.43
N LEU A 45 3.04 -6.24 -11.17
CA LEU A 45 2.62 -5.81 -9.84
C LEU A 45 2.69 -6.97 -8.82
N TYR A 46 2.20 -8.15 -9.20
CA TYR A 46 2.29 -9.35 -8.37
C TYR A 46 3.72 -9.77 -8.04
N ASN A 47 4.63 -9.70 -9.02
CA ASN A 47 6.04 -10.01 -8.77
C ASN A 47 6.69 -8.98 -7.84
N ALA A 48 6.38 -7.69 -7.99
CA ALA A 48 6.87 -6.63 -7.10
C ALA A 48 6.38 -6.82 -5.65
N ILE A 49 5.12 -7.23 -5.48
CA ILE A 49 4.55 -7.58 -4.16
C ILE A 49 5.33 -8.73 -3.52
N ARG A 50 5.61 -9.79 -4.29
CA ARG A 50 6.36 -10.96 -3.80
C ARG A 50 7.81 -10.63 -3.46
N ASP A 51 8.45 -9.79 -4.25
CA ASP A 51 9.83 -9.31 -4.00
C ASP A 51 9.93 -8.54 -2.67
N LYS A 52 8.86 -7.83 -2.30
CA LYS A 52 8.72 -7.15 -1.00
C LYS A 52 8.33 -8.09 0.15
N GLY A 53 8.15 -9.38 -0.09
CA GLY A 53 7.82 -10.38 0.94
C GLY A 53 6.33 -10.53 1.25
N TYR A 54 5.44 -9.87 0.50
CA TYR A 54 4.00 -10.02 0.68
C TYR A 54 3.45 -11.23 -0.08
N ASN A 55 2.47 -11.92 0.50
CA ASN A 55 1.85 -13.11 -0.09
C ASN A 55 0.35 -12.92 -0.34
N PHE A 56 0.00 -11.91 -1.13
CA PHE A 56 -1.40 -11.68 -1.50
C PHE A 56 -1.88 -12.64 -2.59
N PRO A 57 -3.18 -12.99 -2.64
CA PRO A 57 -3.73 -13.78 -3.74
C PRO A 57 -3.63 -13.01 -5.06
N TYR A 58 -3.12 -13.66 -6.12
CA TYR A 58 -3.03 -13.05 -7.46
C TYR A 58 -4.38 -12.51 -7.96
N LYS A 59 -5.48 -13.19 -7.63
CA LYS A 59 -6.84 -12.77 -7.98
C LYS A 59 -7.16 -11.38 -7.43
N LYS A 60 -6.87 -11.12 -6.15
CA LYS A 60 -7.09 -9.82 -5.49
C LYS A 60 -6.26 -8.71 -6.13
N VAL A 61 -5.00 -8.99 -6.45
CA VAL A 61 -4.11 -8.03 -7.15
C VAL A 61 -4.66 -7.67 -8.53
N ARG A 62 -5.16 -8.67 -9.27
CA ARG A 62 -5.77 -8.46 -10.59
C ARG A 62 -7.06 -7.63 -10.51
N GLU A 63 -7.96 -7.97 -9.58
CA GLU A 63 -9.22 -7.24 -9.39
C GLU A 63 -8.94 -5.77 -9.01
N TRP A 64 -8.01 -5.54 -8.09
CA TRP A 64 -7.62 -4.19 -7.70
C TRP A 64 -7.10 -3.37 -8.88
N LEU A 65 -6.19 -3.95 -9.68
CA LEU A 65 -5.63 -3.27 -10.85
C LEU A 65 -6.69 -2.98 -11.92
N HIS A 66 -7.63 -3.90 -12.12
CA HIS A 66 -8.76 -3.66 -13.03
C HIS A 66 -9.59 -2.47 -12.57
N ASN A 67 -9.92 -2.40 -11.29
CA ASN A 67 -10.65 -1.27 -10.72
C ASN A 67 -9.90 0.05 -10.93
N GLN A 68 -8.58 0.09 -10.70
CA GLN A 68 -7.80 1.31 -10.96
C GLN A 68 -7.87 1.75 -12.42
N ASN A 69 -7.81 0.80 -13.36
CA ASN A 69 -7.89 1.10 -14.78
C ASN A 69 -9.29 1.58 -15.20
N GLU A 70 -10.36 1.00 -14.66
CA GLU A 70 -11.72 1.49 -14.89
C GLU A 70 -11.90 2.89 -14.30
N TRP A 71 -11.39 3.14 -13.08
CA TRP A 71 -11.36 4.48 -12.50
C TRP A 71 -10.64 5.47 -13.39
N GLN A 72 -9.49 5.13 -13.97
CA GLN A 72 -8.78 6.02 -14.88
C GLN A 72 -9.53 6.30 -16.19
N LYS A 73 -10.28 5.34 -16.72
CA LYS A 73 -11.07 5.52 -17.96
C LYS A 73 -12.29 6.39 -17.74
N TYR A 74 -13.00 6.19 -16.63
CA TYR A 74 -14.24 6.90 -16.32
C TYR A 74 -14.04 8.10 -15.40
N ALA A 75 -12.81 8.34 -14.93
CA ALA A 75 -12.50 9.51 -14.15
C ALA A 75 -12.89 10.76 -14.95
N PRO A 76 -13.68 11.67 -14.36
CA PRO A 76 -13.97 12.93 -15.02
C PRO A 76 -12.65 13.63 -15.31
N SER A 77 -12.50 14.11 -16.55
CA SER A 77 -11.32 14.88 -16.94
C SER A 77 -11.09 15.98 -15.89
N PRO A 78 -9.87 16.14 -15.35
CA PRO A 78 -9.58 17.23 -14.43
C PRO A 78 -9.96 18.54 -15.14
N LYS A 79 -10.93 19.27 -14.57
CA LYS A 79 -11.48 20.49 -15.18
C LYS A 79 -10.44 21.63 -15.26
N ASP A 80 -9.31 21.47 -14.58
CA ASP A 80 -8.31 22.52 -14.33
C ASP A 80 -6.90 22.12 -14.77
N THR A 81 -6.74 21.34 -15.85
CA THR A 81 -5.39 21.14 -16.42
C THR A 81 -5.07 22.33 -17.33
N PRO A 82 -4.11 23.20 -16.98
CA PRO A 82 -3.71 24.28 -17.88
C PRO A 82 -3.11 23.66 -19.15
N ARG A 83 -3.52 24.19 -20.31
CA ARG A 83 -3.10 23.75 -21.64
C ARG A 83 -1.65 24.10 -21.93
#